data_AF-A0A2D7Y3G8-F1
#
_entry.id   AF-A0A2D7Y3G8-F1
#
_cell.length_a   1.000
_cell.length_b   1.000
_cell.length_c   1.000
_cell.angle_alpha   90.00
_cell.angle_beta   90.00
_cell.angle_gamma   90.00
#
_symmetry.space_group_name_H-M   'P 1'
#
loop_
_entity.id
_entity.type
_entity.pdbx_description
1 polymer ?
#
loop_
_entity_poly.entity_id
_entity_poly.type
_entity_poly.pdbx_seq_one_letter_code
_entity_poly.pdbx_strand_id
1 'polypeptide(L)'
;TIYAHQDAEDDALVGVKSTARLFGENSQYWVGGFYGANAILVALAIWLSLASPFVVIPFTLYTAHLFNQVRKLDITDGPQCLALFKANRTSGLLLVLTFLVGALV
;
A
#
# COMPACT_ATOMS: atom_id res chain seq x y z
N THR A 1 0.34 9.66 0.10
CA THR A 1 -1.06 9.79 0.53
C THR A 1 -1.26 9.55 2.01
N ILE A 2 -1.08 8.33 2.54
CA ILE A 2 -1.31 8.04 3.98
C ILE A 2 -0.48 8.95 4.90
N TYR A 3 0.83 9.01 4.72
CA TYR A 3 1.71 9.85 5.56
C TYR A 3 1.36 11.35 5.50
N ALA A 4 0.84 11.83 4.36
CA ALA A 4 0.48 13.24 4.21
C ALA A 4 -0.73 13.66 5.06
N HIS A 5 -1.49 12.71 5.62
CA HIS A 5 -2.54 13.01 6.61
C HIS A 5 -1.99 13.27 8.00
N GLN A 6 -0.74 12.88 8.28
CA GLN A 6 -0.10 13.18 9.56
C GLN A 6 0.14 14.69 9.75
N ASP A 7 0.51 15.39 8.67
CA ASP A 7 0.92 16.79 8.70
C ASP A 7 -0.11 17.70 7.99
N ALA A 8 -1.34 17.22 7.76
CA ALA A 8 -2.31 17.88 6.88
C ALA A 8 -2.80 19.25 7.38
N GLU A 9 -2.94 19.43 8.70
CA GLU A 9 -3.31 20.71 9.30
C GLU A 9 -2.18 21.74 9.16
N ASP A 10 -0.95 21.34 9.48
CA ASP A 10 0.25 22.18 9.33
C ASP A 10 0.47 22.58 7.87
N ASP A 11 0.35 21.61 6.95
CA ASP A 11 0.39 21.83 5.50
C ASP A 11 -0.66 22.84 5.03
N ALA A 12 -1.86 22.81 5.63
CA ALA A 12 -2.93 23.73 5.30
C ALA A 12 -2.61 25.16 5.74
N LEU A 13 -2.03 25.33 6.93
CA LEU A 13 -1.65 26.64 7.49
C LEU A 13 -0.58 27.34 6.64
N VAL A 14 0.38 26.60 6.09
CA VAL A 14 1.47 27.16 5.25
C VAL A 14 1.20 27.08 3.74
N GLY A 15 0.03 26.58 3.33
CA GLY A 15 -0.39 26.54 1.93
C GLY A 15 0.25 25.44 1.08
N VAL A 16 0.80 24.39 1.69
CA VAL A 16 1.39 23.24 0.99
C VAL A 16 0.30 22.42 0.29
N LYS A 17 0.50 22.10 -0.98
CA LYS A 17 -0.38 21.22 -1.74
C LYS A 17 0.04 19.77 -1.54
N SER A 18 -0.86 18.92 -1.05
CA SER A 18 -0.60 17.51 -0.83
C SER A 18 -1.76 16.63 -1.33
N THR A 19 -1.48 15.35 -1.59
CA THR A 19 -2.53 14.38 -1.94
C THR A 19 -3.53 14.16 -0.82
N ALA A 20 -3.15 14.39 0.45
CA ALA A 20 -4.06 14.33 1.58
C ALA A 20 -5.15 15.40 1.46
N ARG A 21 -4.77 16.62 1.07
CA ARG A 21 -5.71 17.71 0.79
C ARG A 21 -6.49 17.53 -0.50
N LEU A 22 -5.84 17.01 -1.56
CA LEU A 22 -6.50 16.76 -2.85
C LEU A 22 -7.57 15.67 -2.75
N PHE A 23 -7.25 14.55 -2.09
CA PHE A 23 -8.18 13.42 -1.98
C PHE A 23 -9.13 13.57 -0.80
N GLY A 24 -8.73 14.28 0.26
CA GLY A 24 -9.56 14.56 1.43
C GLY A 24 -10.16 13.29 2.02
N GLU A 25 -11.47 13.33 2.26
CA GLU A 25 -12.27 12.20 2.75
C GLU A 25 -12.23 10.97 1.84
N ASN A 26 -11.96 11.15 0.53
CA ASN A 26 -11.85 10.04 -0.42
C ASN A 26 -10.47 9.36 -0.40
N SER A 27 -9.56 9.75 0.49
CA SER A 27 -8.20 9.22 0.53
C SER A 27 -8.16 7.70 0.70
N GLN A 28 -9.07 7.11 1.47
CA GLN A 28 -9.16 5.66 1.62
C GLN A 28 -9.44 4.96 0.27
N TYR A 29 -10.34 5.52 -0.54
CA TYR A 29 -10.64 5.03 -1.88
C TYR A 29 -9.41 5.12 -2.80
N TRP A 30 -8.72 6.26 -2.82
CA TRP A 30 -7.53 6.46 -3.65
C TRP A 30 -6.36 5.57 -3.24
N VAL A 31 -6.10 5.42 -1.93
CA VAL A 31 -5.09 4.49 -1.42
C VAL A 31 -5.44 3.05 -1.83
N GLY A 32 -6.71 2.66 -1.69
CA GLY A 32 -7.21 1.37 -2.17
C GLY A 32 -6.98 1.17 -3.67
N GLY A 33 -7.28 2.18 -4.49
CA GLY A 33 -7.04 2.17 -5.93
C GLY A 33 -5.56 2.00 -6.28
N PHE A 34 -4.66 2.75 -5.66
CA PHE A 34 -3.22 2.61 -5.90
C PHE A 34 -2.67 1.25 -5.46
N TYR A 35 -3.09 0.77 -4.28
CA TYR A 35 -2.69 -0.56 -3.80
C TYR A 35 -3.22 -1.68 -4.70
N GLY A 36 -4.47 -1.56 -5.15
CA GLY A 36 -5.09 -2.51 -6.09
C GLY A 36 -4.39 -2.52 -7.45
N ALA A 37 -4.13 -1.35 -8.04
CA ALA A 37 -3.40 -1.24 -9.30
C ALA A 37 -2.00 -1.87 -9.19
N ASN A 38 -1.28 -1.58 -8.11
CA ASN A 38 0.01 -2.20 -7.84
C ASN A 38 -0.09 -3.72 -7.69
N ALA A 39 -1.06 -4.26 -6.95
CA ALA A 39 -1.26 -5.71 -6.82
C ALA A 39 -1.54 -6.38 -8.18
N ILE A 40 -2.32 -5.73 -9.05
CA ILE A 40 -2.59 -6.20 -10.42
C ILE A 40 -1.31 -6.23 -11.26
N LEU A 41 -0.49 -5.18 -11.20
CA LEU A 41 0.78 -5.13 -11.93
C LEU A 41 1.76 -6.21 -11.45
N VAL A 42 1.82 -6.47 -10.14
CA VAL A 42 2.62 -7.56 -9.57
C VAL A 42 2.09 -8.92 -10.04
N ALA A 43 0.77 -9.14 -10.01
CA ALA A 43 0.17 -10.38 -10.52
C ALA A 43 0.49 -10.61 -12.00
N LEU A 44 0.45 -9.54 -12.82
CA LEU A 44 0.79 -9.60 -14.23
C LEU A 44 2.27 -9.96 -14.44
N ALA A 45 3.18 -9.39 -13.64
CA ALA A 45 4.60 -9.73 -13.69
C ALA A 45 4.85 -11.21 -13.33
N ILE A 46 4.18 -11.73 -12.30
CA ILE A 46 4.22 -13.14 -11.90
C ILE A 46 3.73 -14.04 -13.05
N TRP A 47 2.59 -13.69 -13.66
CA TRP A 47 2.01 -14.43 -14.77
C TRP A 47 2.94 -14.49 -15.99
N LEU A 48 3.53 -13.36 -16.36
CA LEU A 48 4.41 -13.27 -17.55
C LEU A 48 5.79 -13.88 -17.34
N SER A 49 6.24 -14.05 -16.10
CA SER A 49 7.57 -14.60 -15.78
C SER A 49 7.61 -16.13 -15.64
N LEU A 50 6.47 -16.81 -15.79
CA LEU A 50 6.34 -18.27 -15.54
C LEU A 50 6.86 -18.66 -14.14
N ALA A 51 6.58 -17.80 -13.16
CA ALA A 51 7.02 -17.98 -11.78
C ALA A 51 6.55 -19.30 -11.16
N SER A 52 7.29 -19.77 -10.16
CA SER A 52 6.93 -20.93 -9.34
C SER A 52 5.47 -20.89 -8.88
N PRO A 53 4.69 -21.99 -8.93
CA PRO A 53 3.32 -22.02 -8.42
C PRO A 53 3.22 -21.63 -6.93
N PHE A 54 4.29 -21.84 -6.15
CA PHE A 54 4.33 -21.48 -4.73
C PHE A 54 4.28 -19.96 -4.48
N VAL A 55 4.48 -19.13 -5.51
CA VAL A 55 4.37 -17.67 -5.43
C VAL A 55 3.02 -17.18 -4.92
N VAL A 56 1.96 -17.99 -5.08
CA VAL A 56 0.60 -17.67 -4.64
C VAL A 56 0.52 -17.40 -3.14
N ILE A 57 1.34 -18.09 -2.33
CA ILE A 57 1.33 -17.97 -0.86
C ILE A 57 1.80 -16.58 -0.42
N PRO A 58 3.04 -16.14 -0.69
CA PRO A 58 3.49 -14.81 -0.30
C PRO A 58 2.73 -13.69 -1.01
N PHE A 59 2.28 -13.90 -2.26
CA PHE A 59 1.45 -12.92 -2.97
C PHE A 59 0.10 -12.70 -2.28
N THR A 60 -0.54 -13.77 -1.78
CA THR A 60 -1.79 -13.66 -1.01
C THR A 60 -1.55 -12.91 0.30
N LEU A 61 -0.47 -13.19 1.01
CA LEU A 61 -0.11 -12.46 2.23
C LEU A 61 0.15 -10.97 1.96
N TYR A 62 0.85 -10.66 0.87
CA TYR A 62 1.11 -9.30 0.42
C TYR A 62 -0.18 -8.52 0.17
N THR A 63 -1.08 -9.08 -0.64
CA THR A 63 -2.35 -8.43 -1.01
C THR A 63 -3.30 -8.34 0.18
N ALA A 64 -3.37 -9.35 1.04
CA ALA A 64 -4.13 -9.30 2.29
C ALA A 64 -3.63 -8.21 3.24
N HIS A 65 -2.30 -8.03 3.35
CA HIS A 65 -1.71 -6.98 4.17
C HIS A 65 -2.03 -5.58 3.64
N LEU A 66 -1.98 -5.36 2.33
CA LEU A 66 -2.41 -4.09 1.70
C LEU A 66 -3.90 -3.83 1.94
N PHE A 67 -4.75 -4.83 1.74
CA PHE A 67 -6.20 -4.72 1.95
C PHE A 67 -6.54 -4.38 3.41
N ASN A 68 -5.85 -5.01 4.37
CA ASN A 68 -6.02 -4.72 5.79
C ASN A 68 -5.61 -3.28 6.14
N GLN A 69 -4.56 -2.74 5.52
CA GLN A 69 -4.18 -1.34 5.70
C GLN A 69 -5.27 -0.40 5.19
N VAL A 70 -5.82 -0.65 3.99
CA VAL A 70 -6.91 0.16 3.42
C VAL A 70 -8.15 0.10 4.32
N ARG A 71 -8.50 -1.08 4.84
CA ARG A 71 -9.65 -1.24 5.75
C ARG A 71 -9.50 -0.51 7.08
N LYS A 72 -8.27 -0.44 7.61
CA LYS A 72 -7.98 0.18 8.90
C LYS A 72 -7.78 1.69 8.82
N LEU A 73 -7.46 2.22 7.63
CA LEU A 73 -7.09 3.61 7.44
C LEU A 73 -8.19 4.57 7.92
N ASP A 74 -7.89 5.23 9.03
CA ASP A 74 -8.56 6.42 9.52
C ASP A 74 -7.65 7.62 9.26
N ILE A 75 -8.12 8.53 8.40
CA ILE A 75 -7.36 9.72 7.98
C ILE A 75 -7.34 10.82 9.05
N THR A 76 -8.19 10.72 10.06
CA THR A 76 -8.27 11.67 11.18
C THR A 76 -7.33 11.28 12.32
N ASP A 77 -6.84 10.04 12.33
CA ASP A 77 -5.87 9.51 13.30
C ASP A 77 -4.45 9.58 12.73
N GLY A 78 -3.77 10.71 12.96
CA GLY A 78 -2.38 10.94 12.53
C GLY A 78 -1.39 9.86 13.00
N PRO A 79 -1.37 9.48 14.29
CA PRO A 79 -0.57 8.35 14.78
C PRO A 79 -0.83 7.03 14.05
N GLN A 80 -2.09 6.70 13.76
CA GLN A 80 -2.43 5.51 12.98
C GLN A 80 -1.94 5.64 11.53
N CYS A 81 -2.08 6.80 10.89
CA CYS A 81 -1.54 7.07 9.56
C CYS A 81 -0.02 6.83 9.52
N LEU A 82 0.74 7.30 10.53
CA LEU A 82 2.17 7.03 10.64
C LEU A 82 2.46 5.53 10.81
N ALA A 83 1.68 4.83 11.65
CA ALA A 83 1.83 3.39 11.86
C ALA A 83 1.58 2.59 10.57
N LEU A 84 0.52 2.92 9.83
CA LEU A 84 0.20 2.31 8.53
C LEU A 84 1.27 2.64 7.48
N PHE A 85 1.77 3.88 7.44
CA PHE A 85 2.88 4.24 6.57
C PHE A 85 4.12 3.39 6.85
N LYS A 86 4.50 3.24 8.13
CA LYS A 86 5.62 2.36 8.53
C LYS A 86 5.36 0.89 8.21
N ALA A 87 4.11 0.43 8.26
CA ALA A 87 3.71 -0.93 7.92
C ALA A 87 3.96 -1.28 6.43
N ASN A 88 4.17 -0.28 5.56
CA ASN A 88 4.62 -0.52 4.18
C ASN A 88 6.01 -1.15 4.09
N ARG A 89 6.85 -1.04 5.13
CA ARG A 89 8.08 -1.84 5.22
C ARG A 89 7.78 -3.33 5.13
N THR A 90 6.76 -3.79 5.87
CA THR A 90 6.31 -5.19 5.83
C THR A 90 5.70 -5.54 4.47
N SER A 91 4.93 -4.64 3.86
CA SER A 91 4.45 -4.82 2.47
C SER A 91 5.61 -5.02 1.50
N GLY A 92 6.66 -4.21 1.60
CA GLY A 92 7.86 -4.34 0.76
C GLY A 92 8.57 -5.68 0.97
N LEU A 93 8.71 -6.14 2.22
CA LEU A 93 9.29 -7.45 2.52
C LEU A 93 8.45 -8.61 1.96
N LEU A 94 7.12 -8.53 2.08
CA LEU A 94 6.21 -9.53 1.50
C LEU A 94 6.30 -9.56 -0.03
N LEU A 95 6.45 -8.40 -0.67
CA LEU A 95 6.65 -8.31 -2.12
C LEU A 95 8.00 -8.92 -2.55
N VAL A 96 9.09 -8.62 -1.83
CA VAL A 96 10.39 -9.24 -2.09
C VAL A 96 10.30 -10.76 -1.93
N LEU A 97 9.67 -11.25 -0.85
CA LEU A 97 9.47 -12.68 -0.64
C LEU A 97 8.65 -13.30 -1.78
N THR A 98 7.64 -12.58 -2.28
CA THR A 98 6.85 -13.00 -3.44
C THR A 98 7.76 -13.24 -4.65
N PHE A 99 8.62 -12.28 -5.00
CA PHE A 99 9.53 -12.46 -6.13
C PHE A 99 10.61 -13.53 -5.90
N LEU A 100 11.13 -13.65 -4.68
CA LEU A 100 12.11 -14.69 -4.34
C LEU A 100 11.52 -16.09 -4.51
N VAL A 101 10.31 -16.34 -3.99
CA VAL A 101 9.63 -17.63 -4.16
C VAL A 101 9.25 -17.86 -5.61
N GLY A 102 8.82 -16.81 -6.32
CA GLY A 102 8.50 -16.90 -7.74
C GLY A 102 9.70 -17.29 -8.62
N ALA A 103 10.92 -16.96 -8.20
CA ALA A 103 12.15 -17.30 -8.90
C ALA A 103 12.70 -18.71 -8.58
N LEU A 104 12.08 -19.45 -7.64
CA LEU A 104 12.48 -20.82 -7.35
C LEU A 104 12.03 -21.75 -8.49
N VAL A 105 12.97 -22.53 -9.03
CA VAL A 105 12.74 -23.54 -10.08
C VAL A 105 12.51 -24.91 -9.45
#